data_AF-A0A1V1UPA5-F1
#
_entry.id   AF-A0A1V1UPA5-F1
#
_cell.length_a   1.000
_cell.length_b   1.000
_cell.length_c   1.000
_cell.angle_alpha   90.00
_cell.angle_beta   90.00
_cell.angle_gamma   90.00
#
_symmetry.space_group_name_H-M   'P 1'
#
loop_
_entity.id
_entity.type
_entity.pdbx_description
1 polymer ?
#
loop_
_entity_poly.entity_id
_entity_poly.type
_entity_poly.pdbx_seq_one_letter_code
_entity_poly.pdbx_strand_id
1 'polypeptide(L)'
;MKSTSHLTAWKDRLTTGDVVRFRFPVDDPDNPDAKAKRRPCLVMGVRWFGGQKFVEIAYGTGAQTSANRGFEIRVKGGRAKAQAGLRCYTRFIGTRAIIVSIEHPGFEPDPETGTPVMGRLDAKHMQRLVSVKATRRTYGDTAPSVIRAQHLRDQNRQRLQATRGFPERHRGSRVATP
;
A
#
# COMPACT_ATOMS: atom_id res chain seq x y z
N MET A 1 22.95 31.33 4.90
CA MET A 1 22.17 30.95 3.70
C MET A 1 22.42 29.46 3.42
N LYS A 2 21.47 28.56 3.76
CA LYS A 2 21.62 27.13 3.44
C LYS A 2 21.42 26.96 1.92
N SER A 3 22.40 26.38 1.24
CA SER A 3 22.44 26.30 -0.23
C SER A 3 21.23 25.52 -0.78
N THR A 4 20.49 26.14 -1.70
CA THR A 4 19.27 25.62 -2.35
C THR A 4 19.49 24.24 -3.01
N SER A 5 20.73 23.92 -3.39
CA SER A 5 21.11 22.66 -4.04
C SER A 5 20.87 21.42 -3.17
N HIS A 6 20.99 21.52 -1.84
CA HIS A 6 20.79 20.36 -0.96
C HIS A 6 19.30 20.06 -0.73
N LEU A 7 18.42 21.06 -0.84
CA LEU A 7 16.97 20.93 -0.69
C LEU A 7 16.30 20.25 -1.88
N THR A 8 16.94 20.27 -3.06
CA THR A 8 16.43 19.62 -4.27
C THR A 8 17.18 18.36 -4.66
N ALA A 9 18.36 18.08 -4.07
CA ALA A 9 19.16 16.88 -4.37
C ALA A 9 18.40 15.55 -4.19
N TRP A 10 17.36 15.51 -3.34
CA TRP A 10 16.53 14.33 -3.20
C TRP A 10 15.74 14.01 -4.47
N LYS A 11 15.38 15.02 -5.26
CA LYS A 11 14.63 14.85 -6.52
C LYS A 11 15.40 14.02 -7.52
N ASP A 12 16.71 14.26 -7.62
CA ASP A 12 17.59 13.53 -8.52
C ASP A 12 17.81 12.09 -8.06
N ARG A 13 18.03 11.92 -6.75
CA ARG A 13 18.34 10.62 -6.12
C ARG A 13 17.12 9.72 -5.92
N LEU A 14 15.91 10.26 -5.98
CA LEU A 14 14.68 9.50 -5.75
C LEU A 14 14.58 8.33 -6.73
N THR A 15 14.38 7.14 -6.19
CA THR A 15 14.38 5.88 -6.92
C THR A 15 13.30 4.91 -6.44
N THR A 16 13.11 3.83 -7.18
CA THR A 16 12.18 2.76 -6.82
C THR A 16 12.55 2.16 -5.46
N GLY A 17 11.56 1.97 -4.61
CA GLY A 17 11.72 1.43 -3.26
C GLY A 17 11.82 2.48 -2.16
N ASP A 18 12.01 3.76 -2.52
CA ASP A 18 12.03 4.84 -1.53
C ASP A 18 10.61 5.05 -0.96
N VAL A 19 10.56 5.41 0.32
CA VAL A 19 9.33 5.78 1.01
C VAL A 19 9.38 7.28 1.23
N VAL A 20 8.34 7.98 0.76
CA VAL A 20 8.24 9.44 0.80
C VAL A 20 7.02 9.90 1.57
N ARG A 21 7.08 11.09 2.16
CA ARG A 21 5.92 11.81 2.68
C ARG A 21 5.25 12.56 1.53
N PHE A 22 4.00 12.22 1.25
CA PHE A 22 3.24 12.85 0.18
C PHE A 22 1.80 13.12 0.63
N ARG A 23 1.24 14.25 0.20
CA ARG A 23 -0.16 14.61 0.42
C ARG A 23 -1.02 13.95 -0.66
N PHE A 24 -1.44 12.72 -0.38
CA PHE A 24 -2.10 11.86 -1.35
C PHE A 24 -3.60 12.23 -1.47
N PRO A 25 -4.12 12.41 -2.70
CA PRO A 25 -5.54 12.67 -2.91
C PRO A 25 -6.35 11.49 -2.39
N VAL A 26 -7.29 11.75 -1.48
CA VAL A 26 -8.16 10.69 -0.97
C VAL A 26 -9.36 10.61 -1.90
N ASP A 27 -9.48 9.48 -2.59
CA ASP A 27 -10.70 9.12 -3.30
C ASP A 27 -11.55 8.30 -2.31
N ASP A 28 -12.41 9.00 -1.56
CA ASP A 28 -13.32 8.42 -0.57
C ASP A 28 -14.76 8.63 -1.08
N PRO A 29 -15.43 7.60 -1.63
CA PRO A 29 -16.78 7.74 -2.16
C PRO A 29 -17.81 8.07 -1.08
N ASP A 30 -17.52 7.75 0.19
CA ASP A 30 -18.38 8.08 1.32
C ASP A 30 -18.10 9.49 1.87
N ASN A 31 -17.01 10.13 1.42
CA ASN A 31 -16.63 11.49 1.79
C ASN A 31 -15.94 12.20 0.60
N PRO A 32 -16.72 12.67 -0.39
CA PRO A 32 -16.17 13.31 -1.59
C PRO A 32 -15.39 14.60 -1.30
N ASP A 33 -15.62 15.23 -0.13
CA ASP A 33 -14.89 16.41 0.34
C ASP A 33 -13.61 16.07 1.13
N ALA A 34 -13.22 14.80 1.18
CA ALA A 34 -12.05 14.35 1.92
C ALA A 34 -10.77 15.02 1.40
N LYS A 35 -10.25 15.97 2.19
CA LYS A 35 -8.98 16.64 1.91
C LYS A 35 -7.84 15.62 1.79
N ALA A 36 -6.95 15.86 0.83
CA ALA A 36 -5.75 15.06 0.62
C ALA A 36 -4.97 14.88 1.94
N LYS A 37 -4.66 13.63 2.29
CA LYS A 37 -4.06 13.27 3.59
C LYS A 37 -2.55 13.11 3.42
N ARG A 38 -1.79 13.60 4.42
CA ARG A 38 -0.36 13.32 4.55
C ARG A 38 -0.18 11.84 4.81
N ARG A 39 0.49 11.13 3.91
CA ARG A 39 0.70 9.68 4.01
C ARG A 39 2.14 9.31 3.65
N PRO A 40 2.70 8.24 4.26
CA PRO A 40 3.83 7.56 3.67
C PRO A 40 3.38 6.98 2.34
N CYS A 41 4.16 7.19 1.29
CA CYS A 41 3.93 6.66 -0.04
C CYS A 41 5.18 5.93 -0.52
N LEU A 42 4.99 4.77 -1.14
CA LEU A 42 6.08 3.99 -1.72
C LEU A 42 6.28 4.40 -3.17
N VAL A 43 7.51 4.74 -3.53
CA VAL A 43 7.93 4.92 -4.92
C VAL A 43 7.99 3.56 -5.61
N MET A 44 7.00 3.29 -6.46
CA MET A 44 6.92 2.05 -7.24
C MET A 44 7.74 2.13 -8.53
N GLY A 45 7.94 3.32 -9.06
CA GLY A 45 8.64 3.54 -10.31
C GLY A 45 9.00 5.01 -10.52
N VAL A 46 10.01 5.23 -11.35
CA VAL A 46 10.44 6.55 -11.80
C VAL A 46 10.56 6.47 -13.31
N ARG A 47 10.03 7.48 -14.02
CA ARG A 47 10.04 7.56 -15.48
C ARG A 47 10.39 8.97 -15.93
N TRP A 48 10.96 9.08 -17.12
CA TRP A 48 11.23 10.36 -17.77
C TRP A 48 10.32 10.50 -18.97
N PHE A 49 9.70 11.67 -19.13
CA PHE A 49 8.87 12.01 -20.28
C PHE A 49 9.10 13.47 -20.64
N GLY A 50 9.50 13.75 -21.88
CA GLY A 50 9.77 15.13 -22.35
C GLY A 50 10.80 15.87 -21.50
N GLY A 51 11.84 15.20 -21.00
CA GLY A 51 12.85 15.80 -20.11
C GLY A 51 12.39 16.03 -18.66
N GLN A 52 11.15 15.70 -18.32
CA GLN A 52 10.61 15.83 -16.97
C GLN A 52 10.56 14.47 -16.26
N LYS A 53 10.94 14.46 -14.97
CA LYS A 53 10.92 13.28 -14.12
C LYS A 53 9.54 13.10 -13.48
N PHE A 54 8.96 11.91 -13.64
CA PHE A 54 7.69 11.49 -13.05
C PHE A 54 7.90 10.30 -12.12
N VAL A 55 7.09 10.25 -11.07
CA VAL A 55 7.18 9.25 -10.00
C VAL A 55 5.83 8.57 -9.86
N GLU A 56 5.85 7.25 -9.94
CA GLU A 56 4.70 6.41 -9.62
C GLU A 56 4.73 6.08 -8.12
N ILE A 57 3.72 6.53 -7.38
CA ILE A 57 3.64 6.37 -5.92
C ILE A 57 2.36 5.67 -5.48
N ALA A 58 2.48 4.76 -4.51
CA ALA A 58 1.35 4.10 -3.86
C ALA A 58 1.27 4.49 -2.39
N TYR A 59 0.09 4.92 -1.93
CA TYR A 59 -0.09 5.33 -0.54
C TYR A 59 -0.05 4.15 0.44
N GLY A 60 0.40 4.45 1.66
CA GLY A 60 0.38 3.56 2.81
C GLY A 60 -0.91 3.68 3.64
N THR A 61 -1.39 2.54 4.13
CA THR A 61 -2.48 2.45 5.11
C THR A 61 -2.10 1.53 6.28
N GLY A 62 -2.57 1.88 7.48
CA GLY A 62 -2.44 1.02 8.67
C GLY A 62 -3.53 -0.08 8.74
N ALA A 63 -4.54 -0.04 7.86
CA ALA A 63 -5.66 -0.98 7.89
C ALA A 63 -5.19 -2.43 7.68
N GLN A 64 -5.54 -3.30 8.62
CA GLN A 64 -5.20 -4.73 8.62
C GLN A 64 -6.31 -5.56 7.96
N THR A 65 -6.54 -5.35 6.67
CA THR A 65 -7.55 -6.10 5.91
C THR A 65 -6.91 -7.05 4.89
N SER A 66 -7.72 -7.89 4.25
CA SER A 66 -7.31 -8.73 3.11
C SER A 66 -7.58 -8.10 1.75
N ALA A 67 -8.20 -6.91 1.68
CA ALA A 67 -8.48 -6.23 0.42
C ALA A 67 -7.17 -5.89 -0.33
N ASN A 68 -7.16 -6.02 -1.66
CA ASN A 68 -5.97 -5.84 -2.51
C ASN A 68 -4.85 -6.88 -2.28
N ARG A 69 -5.18 -8.05 -1.71
CA ARG A 69 -4.27 -9.20 -1.62
C ARG A 69 -3.63 -9.47 -2.98
N GLY A 70 -2.33 -9.74 -2.97
CA GLY A 70 -1.56 -9.94 -4.21
C GLY A 70 -1.01 -8.65 -4.83
N PHE A 71 -1.64 -7.49 -4.59
CA PHE A 71 -1.22 -6.18 -5.12
C PHE A 71 -0.59 -5.23 -4.09
N GLU A 72 -0.34 -5.75 -2.90
CA GLU A 72 0.08 -4.99 -1.73
C GLU A 72 1.48 -5.39 -1.23
N ILE A 73 2.16 -4.41 -0.62
CA ILE A 73 3.42 -4.58 0.09
C ILE A 73 3.17 -4.26 1.57
N ARG A 74 3.36 -5.25 2.46
CA ARG A 74 3.09 -5.13 3.89
C ARG A 74 4.41 -5.03 4.68
N VAL A 75 4.65 -3.91 5.34
CA VAL A 75 5.82 -3.68 6.21
C VAL A 75 5.39 -3.77 7.68
N LYS A 76 5.87 -4.80 8.40
CA LYS A 76 5.46 -5.09 9.78
C LYS A 76 6.58 -5.18 10.81
N GLY A 77 7.75 -5.72 10.45
CA GLY A 77 8.86 -5.95 11.38
C GLY A 77 9.57 -4.66 11.79
N GLY A 78 10.05 -4.58 13.04
CA GLY A 78 10.70 -3.38 13.58
C GLY A 78 11.83 -2.84 12.71
N ARG A 79 12.78 -3.71 12.30
CA ARG A 79 13.88 -3.34 11.41
C ARG A 79 13.42 -2.84 10.04
N ALA A 80 12.46 -3.53 9.43
CA ALA A 80 11.92 -3.14 8.12
C ALA A 80 11.17 -1.80 8.19
N LYS A 81 10.41 -1.57 9.27
CA LYS A 81 9.74 -0.29 9.54
C LYS A 81 10.76 0.83 9.70
N ALA A 82 11.78 0.64 10.54
CA ALA A 82 12.82 1.63 10.79
C ALA A 82 13.57 1.99 9.49
N GLN A 83 13.98 1.00 8.69
CA GLN A 83 14.65 1.24 7.40
C GLN A 83 13.77 2.02 6.42
N ALA A 84 12.46 1.77 6.43
CA ALA A 84 11.48 2.47 5.61
C ALA A 84 11.03 3.83 6.19
N GLY A 85 11.55 4.26 7.35
CA GLY A 85 11.13 5.49 8.03
C GLY A 85 9.72 5.42 8.61
N LEU A 86 9.17 4.23 8.83
CA LEU A 86 7.81 4.00 9.30
C LEU A 86 7.77 3.77 10.81
N ARG A 87 6.79 4.37 11.49
CA ARG A 87 6.57 4.16 12.93
C ARG A 87 5.72 2.91 13.22
N CYS A 88 4.68 2.70 12.42
CA CYS A 88 3.72 1.62 12.59
C CYS A 88 3.68 0.68 11.37
N TYR A 89 2.95 -0.43 11.52
CA TYR A 89 2.63 -1.28 10.39
C TYR A 89 2.07 -0.45 9.24
N THR A 90 2.58 -0.66 8.04
CA THR A 90 2.12 0.04 6.85
C THR A 90 1.96 -0.92 5.69
N ARG A 91 0.82 -0.85 5.04
CA ARG A 91 0.54 -1.54 3.78
C ARG A 91 0.47 -0.54 2.64
N PHE A 92 1.32 -0.68 1.64
CA PHE A 92 1.26 0.09 0.40
C PHE A 92 0.39 -0.64 -0.63
N ILE A 93 -0.59 0.07 -1.21
CA ILE A 93 -1.59 -0.51 -2.13
C ILE A 93 -1.21 -0.19 -3.58
N GLY A 94 -0.58 -1.15 -4.26
CA GLY A 94 -0.04 -0.92 -5.60
C GLY A 94 -1.10 -0.62 -6.67
N THR A 95 -2.31 -1.14 -6.52
CA THR A 95 -3.44 -0.88 -7.44
C THR A 95 -4.06 0.51 -7.30
N ARG A 96 -3.68 1.26 -6.27
CA ARG A 96 -4.10 2.65 -6.06
C ARG A 96 -2.92 3.62 -6.25
N ALA A 97 -1.95 3.25 -7.08
CA ALA A 97 -0.81 4.10 -7.39
C ALA A 97 -1.22 5.21 -8.36
N ILE A 98 -0.64 6.41 -8.17
CA ILE A 98 -0.76 7.55 -9.08
C ILE A 98 0.60 7.91 -9.64
N ILE A 99 0.63 8.56 -10.79
CA ILE A 99 1.85 9.13 -11.37
C ILE A 99 1.80 10.64 -11.17
N VAL A 100 2.86 11.20 -10.59
CA VAL A 100 2.98 12.64 -10.33
C VAL A 100 4.31 13.16 -10.85
N SER A 101 4.37 14.44 -11.20
CA SER A 101 5.64 15.13 -11.47
C SER A 101 6.50 15.12 -10.20
N ILE A 102 7.83 15.02 -10.34
CA ILE A 102 8.77 15.20 -9.21
C ILE A 102 8.65 16.60 -8.58
N GLU A 103 8.16 17.58 -9.35
CA GLU A 103 7.90 18.96 -8.93
C GLU A 103 6.54 19.14 -8.25
N HIS A 104 5.76 18.08 -8.08
CA HIS A 104 4.41 18.18 -7.53
C HIS A 104 4.46 18.69 -6.07
N PRO A 105 3.68 19.73 -5.70
CA PRO A 105 3.72 20.35 -4.37
C PRO A 105 3.21 19.43 -3.25
N GLY A 106 2.63 18.28 -3.62
CA GLY A 106 2.24 17.23 -2.69
C GLY A 106 3.42 16.52 -2.03
N PHE A 107 4.64 16.56 -2.60
CA PHE A 107 5.82 16.12 -1.87
C PHE A 107 6.06 17.08 -0.71
N GLU A 108 6.14 16.54 0.50
CA GLU A 108 6.21 17.36 1.70
C GLU A 108 7.55 17.14 2.41
N PRO A 109 8.55 18.00 2.15
CA PRO A 109 9.82 17.95 2.84
C PRO A 109 9.62 18.08 4.35
N ASP A 110 10.35 17.26 5.09
CA ASP A 110 10.44 17.44 6.53
C ASP A 110 11.25 18.70 6.83
N PRO A 111 10.79 19.62 7.71
CA PRO A 111 11.48 20.88 7.98
C PRO A 111 12.91 20.72 8.48
N GLU A 112 13.21 19.62 9.18
CA GLU A 112 14.54 19.38 9.75
C GLU A 112 15.51 18.83 8.68
N THR A 113 15.04 17.87 7.88
CA THR A 113 15.90 17.17 6.90
C THR A 113 15.88 17.80 5.51
N GLY A 114 14.88 18.63 5.20
CA GLY A 114 14.70 19.25 3.89
C GLY A 114 14.32 18.29 2.78
N THR A 115 13.95 17.05 3.10
CA THR A 115 13.57 16.02 2.12
C THR A 115 12.24 15.35 2.48
N PRO A 116 11.41 14.97 1.49
CA PRO A 116 10.23 14.15 1.74
C PRO A 116 10.60 12.67 1.92
N VAL A 117 11.84 12.26 1.62
CA VAL A 117 12.27 10.86 1.72
C VAL A 117 12.38 10.47 3.19
N MET A 118 11.55 9.50 3.59
CA MET A 118 11.49 8.98 4.96
C MET A 118 12.46 7.81 5.16
N GLY A 119 12.71 7.03 4.11
CA GLY A 119 13.54 5.83 4.17
C GLY A 119 13.37 4.98 2.91
N ARG A 120 13.72 3.70 2.99
CA ARG A 120 13.68 2.77 1.86
C ARG A 120 13.24 1.37 2.27
N LEU A 121 12.61 0.65 1.36
CA LEU A 121 12.34 -0.77 1.55
C LEU A 121 13.62 -1.58 1.72
N ASP A 122 13.57 -2.61 2.55
CA ASP A 122 14.61 -3.65 2.61
C ASP A 122 14.55 -4.57 1.38
N ALA A 123 15.55 -5.45 1.25
CA ALA A 123 15.66 -6.37 0.11
C ALA A 123 14.41 -7.27 -0.07
N LYS A 124 13.83 -7.75 1.03
CA LYS A 124 12.64 -8.61 0.99
C LYS A 124 11.43 -7.84 0.45
N HIS A 125 11.21 -6.62 0.93
CA HIS A 125 10.10 -5.80 0.47
C HIS A 125 10.34 -5.28 -0.96
N MET A 126 11.60 -5.10 -1.38
CA MET A 126 11.96 -4.83 -2.77
C MET A 126 11.60 -5.99 -3.72
N GLN A 127 11.90 -7.23 -3.35
CA GLN A 127 11.46 -8.41 -4.13
C GLN A 127 9.93 -8.48 -4.24
N ARG A 128 9.24 -8.16 -3.14
CA ARG A 128 7.79 -8.08 -3.14
C ARG A 128 7.27 -6.98 -4.07
N LEU A 129 7.92 -5.81 -4.09
CA LEU A 129 7.58 -4.73 -5.02
C LEU A 129 7.73 -5.16 -6.48
N VAL A 130 8.82 -5.86 -6.83
CA VAL A 130 9.00 -6.44 -8.17
C VAL A 130 7.83 -7.36 -8.54
N SER A 131 7.45 -8.26 -7.62
CA SER A 131 6.31 -9.17 -7.80
C SER A 131 5.01 -8.40 -8.03
N VAL A 132 4.71 -7.40 -7.20
CA VAL A 132 3.51 -6.57 -7.33
C VAL A 132 3.49 -5.83 -8.66
N LYS A 133 4.63 -5.30 -9.13
CA LYS A 133 4.72 -4.63 -10.43
C LYS A 133 4.47 -5.60 -11.59
N ALA A 134 5.01 -6.81 -11.53
CA ALA A 134 4.75 -7.85 -12.52
C ALA A 134 3.26 -8.22 -12.54
N THR A 135 2.67 -8.49 -11.38
CA THR A 135 1.23 -8.78 -11.25
C THR A 135 0.37 -7.65 -11.80
N ARG A 136 0.68 -6.38 -11.49
CA ARG A 136 -0.04 -5.23 -12.05
C ARG A 136 0.06 -5.16 -13.57
N ARG A 137 1.22 -5.44 -14.16
CA ARG A 137 1.38 -5.48 -15.62
C ARG A 137 0.55 -6.60 -16.25
N THR A 138 0.49 -7.77 -15.62
CA THR A 138 -0.30 -8.90 -16.11
C THR A 138 -1.80 -8.58 -16.15
N TYR A 139 -2.33 -7.94 -15.10
CA TYR A 139 -3.77 -7.69 -15.00
C TYR A 139 -4.20 -6.34 -15.58
N GLY A 140 -3.29 -5.37 -15.72
CA GLY A 140 -3.60 -4.03 -16.23
C GLY A 140 -4.84 -3.44 -15.57
N ASP A 141 -5.76 -2.96 -16.39
CA ASP A 141 -7.01 -2.33 -15.95
C ASP A 141 -8.01 -3.31 -15.34
N THR A 142 -7.80 -4.63 -15.48
CA THR A 142 -8.68 -5.65 -14.88
C THR A 142 -8.34 -5.96 -13.43
N ALA A 143 -7.25 -5.38 -12.88
CA ALA A 143 -6.84 -5.61 -11.49
C ALA A 143 -7.96 -5.37 -10.46
N PRO A 144 -8.82 -4.33 -10.56
CA PRO A 144 -9.96 -4.17 -9.65
C PRO A 144 -10.94 -5.35 -9.69
N SER A 145 -11.23 -5.87 -10.88
CA SER A 145 -12.12 -7.03 -11.08
C SER A 145 -11.53 -8.30 -10.46
N VAL A 146 -10.22 -8.51 -10.62
CA VAL A 146 -9.49 -9.64 -10.01
C VAL A 146 -9.53 -9.57 -8.49
N ILE A 147 -9.31 -8.37 -7.92
CA ILE A 147 -9.39 -8.15 -6.46
C ILE A 147 -10.80 -8.46 -5.95
N ARG A 148 -11.85 -8.00 -6.65
CA ARG A 148 -13.24 -8.26 -6.28
C ARG A 148 -13.56 -9.75 -6.32
N ALA A 149 -13.17 -10.45 -7.39
CA ALA A 149 -13.39 -11.88 -7.53
C ALA A 149 -12.67 -12.69 -6.43
N GLN A 150 -11.44 -12.31 -6.08
CA GLN A 150 -10.71 -12.92 -4.95
C GLN A 150 -11.42 -12.70 -3.61
N HIS A 151 -11.90 -11.47 -3.37
CA HIS A 151 -12.64 -11.16 -2.14
C HIS A 151 -13.90 -12.02 -1.99
N LEU A 152 -14.69 -12.15 -3.05
CA LEU A 152 -15.89 -13.01 -3.06
C LEU A 152 -15.54 -14.48 -2.82
N ARG A 153 -14.45 -14.98 -3.42
CA ARG A 153 -13.97 -16.36 -3.20
C ARG A 153 -13.57 -16.58 -1.74
N ASP A 154 -12.87 -15.63 -1.12
CA ASP A 154 -12.46 -15.71 0.28
C ASP A 154 -13.69 -15.68 1.22
N GLN A 155 -14.67 -14.80 0.96
CA GLN A 155 -15.93 -14.76 1.72
C GLN A 155 -16.70 -16.08 1.61
N ASN A 156 -16.85 -16.61 0.38
CA ASN A 156 -17.52 -17.89 0.16
C ASN A 156 -16.80 -19.04 0.88
N ARG A 157 -15.46 -19.07 0.85
CA ARG A 157 -14.65 -20.06 1.58
C ARG A 157 -14.88 -19.97 3.07
N GLN A 158 -14.86 -18.76 3.64
CA GLN A 158 -15.12 -18.53 5.07
C GLN A 158 -16.52 -18.99 5.46
N ARG A 159 -17.53 -18.66 4.65
CA ARG A 159 -18.92 -19.11 4.88
C ARG A 159 -19.02 -20.62 4.88
N LEU A 160 -18.44 -21.31 3.90
CA LEU A 160 -18.44 -22.78 3.83
C LEU A 160 -17.71 -23.41 5.03
N GLN A 161 -16.60 -22.83 5.49
CA GLN A 161 -15.90 -23.29 6.69
C GLN A 161 -16.73 -23.06 7.95
N ALA A 162 -17.43 -21.93 8.07
CA ALA A 162 -18.34 -21.66 9.19
C ALA A 162 -19.52 -22.64 9.19
N THR A 163 -20.09 -22.97 8.03
CA THR A 163 -21.16 -23.97 7.90
C THR A 163 -20.69 -25.37 8.26
N ARG A 164 -19.44 -25.75 7.91
CA ARG A 164 -18.83 -27.03 8.32
C ARG A 164 -18.37 -27.08 9.78
N GLY A 165 -18.24 -25.92 10.44
CA GLY A 165 -17.79 -25.78 11.82
C GLY A 165 -18.90 -25.87 12.88
N PHE A 166 -20.16 -26.05 12.47
CA PHE A 166 -21.23 -26.48 13.37
C PHE A 166 -21.36 -28.01 13.30
N PRO A 167 -20.83 -28.79 14.26
CA PRO A 167 -21.30 -30.15 14.42
C PRO A 167 -22.73 -30.09 14.95
N GLU A 168 -23.64 -30.74 14.24
CA GLU A 168 -24.97 -31.11 14.73
C GLU A 168 -24.87 -31.64 16.17
N ARG A 169 -25.27 -30.83 17.15
CA ARG A 169 -25.61 -31.31 18.50
C ARG A 169 -27.01 -31.93 18.49
N HIS A 170 -27.27 -32.82 17.54
CA HIS A 170 -28.44 -33.68 17.55
C HIS A 170 -27.97 -35.13 17.46
N ARG A 171 -27.53 -35.66 18.61
CA ARG A 171 -27.55 -37.10 18.85
C ARG A 171 -28.00 -37.32 20.29
N GLY A 172 -29.14 -38.00 20.40
CA GLY A 172 -30.03 -37.96 21.55
C GLY A 172 -29.57 -38.69 22.80
N SER A 173 -30.33 -38.45 23.87
CA SER A 173 -30.55 -39.38 24.98
C SER A 173 -31.95 -39.06 25.49
N ARG A 174 -32.95 -39.76 24.93
CA ARG A 174 -33.52 -40.99 25.46
C ARG A 174 -34.35 -40.72 26.72
N VAL A 175 -35.66 -40.84 26.49
CA VAL A 175 -36.73 -41.13 27.45
C VAL A 175 -36.23 -42.12 28.52
N ALA A 176 -36.49 -41.79 29.78
CA ALA A 176 -36.56 -42.77 30.85
C ALA A 176 -37.72 -42.38 31.79
N THR A 177 -38.80 -43.16 31.67
CA THR A 177 -39.83 -43.40 32.72
C THR A 177 -39.65 -44.89 33.07
N PRO A 178 -39.74 -45.30 34.35
CA PRO A 178 -40.96 -45.25 35.14
C PRO A 178 -40.88 -44.38 36.39
#